data_AF-A0A1F7VD70-F1
#
_entry.id   AF-A0A1F7VD70-F1
#
_cell.length_a   1.000
_cell.length_b   1.000
_cell.length_c   1.000
_cell.angle_alpha   90.00
_cell.angle_beta   90.00
_cell.angle_gamma   90.00
#
_symmetry.space_group_name_H-M   'P 1'
#
loop_
_entity.id
_entity.type
_entity.pdbx_description
1 polymer ?
#
loop_
_entity_poly.entity_id
_entity_poly.type
_entity_poly.pdbx_seq_one_letter_code
_entity_poly.pdbx_strand_id
1 'polypeptide(L)'
;MKPKIKIDPKIRRVAKKVKSKRARAVIDFILKHGVVTTEDLEKTGYIHPPRAVRDVRENGIPIETIRVKGVNGKSIAAYKFGDSSKIQEFKLGGRSIFSKEFKATLMKKQVGRCAICNERYDDKFLQIDHRIPYEFMGDNRALKPNDFMLLCAECNRKKDRATETGCKNSCFKSGDPKIIKSCFWASPENYSHICMEPIRRAEIVWKGEEVKDYDLLEKKAQATKEFLPEYIKRRLKVEL
;
A
#
# COMPACT_ATOMS: atom_id res chain seq x y z
N MET A 1 29.83 25.72 24.78
CA MET A 1 29.23 24.37 24.57
C MET A 1 27.97 24.53 23.72
N LYS A 2 27.83 23.79 22.60
CA LYS A 2 26.56 23.82 21.83
C LYS A 2 25.43 23.29 22.72
N PRO A 3 24.24 23.92 22.77
CA PRO A 3 23.15 23.44 23.60
C PRO A 3 22.82 21.99 23.23
N LYS A 4 22.75 21.11 24.24
CA LYS A 4 22.33 19.72 24.04
C LYS A 4 20.90 19.74 23.50
N ILE A 5 20.72 19.21 22.30
CA ILE A 5 19.43 19.13 21.65
C ILE A 5 18.54 18.22 22.49
N LYS A 6 17.47 18.78 23.05
CA LYS A 6 16.52 18.05 23.90
C LYS A 6 15.60 17.22 23.00
N ILE A 7 15.87 15.93 22.90
CA ILE A 7 15.06 14.98 22.13
C ILE A 7 14.25 14.14 23.12
N ASP A 8 12.96 13.96 22.83
CA ASP A 8 12.07 13.15 23.66
C ASP A 8 12.64 11.73 23.89
N PRO A 9 12.73 11.27 25.15
CA PRO A 9 13.22 9.93 25.48
C PRO A 9 12.49 8.80 24.74
N LYS A 10 11.18 8.91 24.50
CA LYS A 10 10.39 7.92 23.76
C LYS A 10 10.89 7.81 22.31
N ILE A 11 11.13 8.94 21.65
CA ILE A 11 11.67 8.97 20.27
C ILE A 11 13.08 8.37 20.24
N ARG A 12 13.95 8.75 21.18
CA ARG A 12 15.30 8.19 21.29
C ARG A 12 15.27 6.66 21.48
N ARG A 13 14.32 6.15 22.26
CA ARG A 13 14.13 4.71 22.51
C ARG A 13 13.74 3.96 21.23
N VAL A 14 12.78 4.47 20.45
CA VAL A 14 12.35 3.81 19.20
C VAL A 14 13.37 3.95 18.07
N ALA A 15 14.05 5.10 17.97
CA ALA A 15 15.11 5.36 17.00
C ALA A 15 16.28 4.36 17.10
N LYS A 16 16.62 3.92 18.32
CA LYS A 16 17.64 2.88 18.56
C LYS A 16 17.26 1.51 18.01
N LYS A 17 15.97 1.22 17.81
CA LYS A 17 15.49 -0.08 17.31
C LYS A 17 15.52 -0.17 15.79
N VAL A 18 15.65 0.94 15.08
CA VAL A 18 15.71 0.98 13.62
C VAL A 18 17.01 0.37 13.13
N LYS A 19 16.94 -0.55 12.18
CA LYS A 19 18.12 -1.26 11.62
C LYS A 19 18.47 -0.86 10.19
N SER A 20 17.54 -0.28 9.43
CA SER A 20 17.78 0.03 8.02
C SER A 20 18.81 1.15 7.86
N LYS A 21 19.86 0.92 7.06
CA LYS A 21 20.97 1.85 6.83
C LYS A 21 20.48 3.24 6.40
N ARG A 22 19.49 3.28 5.49
CA ARG A 22 18.92 4.52 4.95
C ARG A 22 18.20 5.35 6.01
N ALA A 23 17.33 4.74 6.81
CA ALA A 23 16.64 5.44 7.89
C ALA A 23 17.60 5.85 9.00
N ARG A 24 18.61 5.03 9.30
CA ARG A 24 19.65 5.33 10.30
C ARG A 24 20.45 6.58 9.95
N ALA A 25 20.82 6.77 8.69
CA ALA A 25 21.52 7.99 8.28
C ALA A 25 20.73 9.26 8.62
N VAL A 26 19.42 9.27 8.38
CA VAL A 26 18.53 10.39 8.73
C VAL A 26 18.42 10.54 10.26
N ILE A 27 18.13 9.44 10.96
CA ILE A 27 17.94 9.41 12.42
C ILE A 27 19.20 9.91 13.14
N ASP A 28 20.37 9.42 12.75
CA ASP A 28 21.63 9.75 13.41
C ASP A 28 22.03 11.20 13.17
N PHE A 29 21.73 11.73 11.98
CA PHE A 29 21.92 13.15 11.70
C PHE A 29 21.02 14.01 12.60
N ILE A 30 19.72 13.69 12.70
CA ILE A 30 18.78 14.43 13.56
C ILE A 30 19.16 14.29 15.05
N LEU A 31 19.62 13.11 15.49
CA LEU A 31 20.08 12.92 16.87
C LEU A 31 21.30 13.79 17.22
N LYS A 32 22.17 14.07 16.25
CA LYS A 32 23.40 14.85 16.41
C LYS A 32 23.20 16.35 16.20
N HIS A 33 22.40 16.73 15.22
CA HIS A 33 22.25 18.09 14.72
C HIS A 33 20.85 18.69 14.93
N GLY A 34 19.87 17.89 15.35
CA GLY A 34 18.49 18.30 15.64
C GLY A 34 17.61 18.43 14.40
N VAL A 35 18.22 18.69 13.25
CA VAL A 35 17.58 18.80 11.96
C VAL A 35 18.53 18.22 10.90
N VAL A 36 17.97 17.68 9.82
CA VAL A 36 18.70 17.29 8.62
C VAL A 36 18.03 17.88 7.40
N THR A 37 18.78 18.50 6.50
CA THR A 37 18.25 19.06 5.25
C THR A 37 18.35 18.06 4.10
N THR A 38 17.65 18.34 2.99
CA THR A 38 17.85 17.59 1.73
C THR A 38 19.32 17.62 1.30
N GLU A 39 19.97 18.79 1.37
CA GLU A 39 21.37 18.97 0.99
C GLU A 39 22.33 18.18 1.90
N ASP A 40 22.04 18.09 3.20
CA ASP A 40 22.83 17.28 4.13
C ASP A 40 22.81 15.79 3.74
N LEU A 41 21.64 15.29 3.35
CA LEU A 41 21.48 13.89 2.91
C LEU A 41 22.17 13.64 1.57
N GLU A 42 22.10 14.58 0.62
CA GLU A 42 22.80 14.51 -0.65
C GLU A 42 24.32 14.43 -0.46
N LYS A 43 24.88 15.24 0.45
CA LYS A 43 26.31 15.21 0.82
C LYS A 43 26.77 13.86 1.39
N THR A 44 25.85 13.07 1.96
CA THR A 44 26.15 11.71 2.42
C THR A 44 26.04 10.65 1.32
N GLY A 45 25.78 11.04 0.07
CA GLY A 45 25.70 10.18 -1.10
C GLY A 45 24.29 9.62 -1.38
N TYR A 46 23.24 10.12 -0.73
CA TYR A 46 21.88 9.70 -1.05
C TYR A 46 21.30 10.46 -2.25
N ILE A 47 20.99 9.73 -3.31
CA ILE A 47 20.39 10.27 -4.55
C ILE A 47 18.93 10.72 -4.34
N HIS A 48 18.21 10.09 -3.39
CA HIS A 48 16.79 10.38 -3.12
C HIS A 48 16.50 10.64 -1.64
N PRO A 49 16.86 11.81 -1.11
CA PRO A 49 16.63 12.17 0.31
C PRO A 49 15.19 11.99 0.81
N PRO A 50 14.14 12.34 0.05
CA PRO A 50 12.76 12.12 0.51
C PRO A 50 12.43 10.66 0.78
N ARG A 51 13.06 9.72 0.06
CA ARG A 51 12.87 8.28 0.31
C ARG A 51 13.51 7.86 1.63
N ALA A 52 14.70 8.38 1.95
CA ALA A 52 15.35 8.11 3.23
C ALA A 52 14.48 8.56 4.42
N VAL A 53 13.87 9.73 4.30
CA VAL A 53 12.93 10.24 5.32
C VAL A 53 11.66 9.40 5.38
N ARG A 54 11.13 8.96 4.23
CA ARG A 54 9.99 8.04 4.19
C ARG A 54 10.30 6.74 4.95
N ASP A 55 11.50 6.18 4.82
CA ASP A 55 11.89 4.95 5.54
C ASP A 55 11.88 5.15 7.06
N VAL A 56 12.16 6.37 7.56
CA VAL A 56 12.02 6.70 8.99
C VAL A 56 10.56 6.71 9.43
N ARG A 57 9.67 7.31 8.62
CA ARG A 57 8.21 7.31 8.87
C ARG A 57 7.64 5.89 8.79
N GLU A 58 8.13 5.08 7.86
CA GLU A 58 7.77 3.67 7.72
C GLU A 58 8.28 2.83 8.89
N ASN A 59 9.27 3.29 9.65
CA ASN A 59 9.65 2.73 10.95
C ASN A 59 8.81 3.29 12.11
N GLY A 60 7.68 3.95 11.84
CA GLY A 60 6.76 4.46 12.86
C GLY A 60 7.26 5.68 13.63
N ILE A 61 8.36 6.30 13.20
CA ILE A 61 8.94 7.48 13.85
C ILE A 61 8.39 8.75 13.19
N PRO A 62 7.76 9.67 13.96
CA PRO A 62 7.19 10.88 13.41
C PRO A 62 8.31 11.85 12.99
N ILE A 63 8.21 12.36 11.76
CA ILE A 63 9.12 13.36 11.19
C ILE A 63 8.32 14.55 10.68
N GLU A 64 8.62 15.72 11.23
CA GLU A 64 8.15 17.01 10.75
C GLU A 64 9.02 17.50 9.60
N THR A 65 8.38 18.13 8.60
CA THR A 65 9.05 18.76 7.47
C THR A 65 8.86 20.26 7.58
N ILE A 66 9.97 20.98 7.67
CA ILE A 66 10.02 22.45 7.67
C ILE A 66 10.75 22.93 6.41
N ARG A 67 10.60 24.21 6.08
CA ARG A 67 11.33 24.84 4.98
C ARG A 67 12.44 25.74 5.51
N VAL A 68 13.63 25.60 4.92
CA VAL A 68 14.81 26.41 5.25
C VAL A 68 15.45 26.91 3.95
N LYS A 69 16.35 27.89 4.07
CA LYS A 69 17.15 28.37 2.94
C LYS A 69 18.36 27.46 2.75
N GLY A 70 18.53 26.92 1.54
CA GLY A 70 19.70 26.15 1.14
C GLY A 70 20.89 27.05 0.81
N VAL A 71 22.03 26.43 0.46
CA VAL A 71 23.29 27.17 0.18
C VAL A 71 23.13 28.15 -0.99
N ASN A 72 22.28 27.83 -1.97
CA ASN A 72 21.97 28.68 -3.13
C ASN A 72 20.82 29.67 -2.88
N GLY A 73 20.36 29.83 -1.64
CA GLY A 73 19.24 30.71 -1.28
C GLY A 73 17.85 30.19 -1.65
N LYS A 74 17.73 29.02 -2.31
CA LYS A 74 16.44 28.39 -2.61
C LYS A 74 15.84 27.77 -1.36
N SER A 75 14.51 27.70 -1.32
CA SER A 75 13.79 27.05 -0.22
C SER A 75 13.86 25.54 -0.37
N ILE A 76 14.47 24.86 0.60
CA ILE A 76 14.64 23.40 0.63
C ILE A 76 13.91 22.79 1.82
N ALA A 77 13.68 21.48 1.77
CA ALA A 77 13.09 20.75 2.89
C ALA A 77 14.16 20.46 3.97
N ALA A 78 13.73 20.56 5.22
CA ALA A 78 14.49 20.09 6.37
C ALA A 78 13.59 19.28 7.29
N TYR A 79 14.18 18.33 7.99
CA TYR A 79 13.49 17.28 8.70
C TYR A 79 13.95 17.22 10.15
N LYS A 80 13.01 17.18 11.08
CA LYS A 80 13.26 17.00 12.52
C LYS A 80 12.29 15.99 13.10
N PHE A 81 12.60 15.44 14.27
CA PHE A 81 11.65 14.61 14.99
C PHE A 81 10.37 15.39 15.32
N GLY A 82 9.22 14.75 15.09
CA GLY A 82 7.91 15.30 15.46
C GLY A 82 7.50 14.90 16.88
N ASP A 83 6.22 15.11 17.19
CA ASP A 83 5.61 14.76 18.48
C ASP A 83 5.67 13.25 18.78
N SER A 84 6.18 12.89 19.97
CA SER A 84 6.30 11.51 20.44
C SER A 84 4.95 10.81 20.66
N SER A 85 3.86 11.56 20.83
CA SER A 85 2.49 11.03 20.88
C SER A 85 2.06 10.37 19.56
N LYS A 86 2.69 10.75 18.44
CA LYS A 86 2.37 10.26 17.10
C LYS A 86 3.23 9.05 16.67
N ILE A 87 3.96 8.44 17.59
CA ILE A 87 4.71 7.20 17.32
C ILE A 87 3.74 6.09 16.94
N GLN A 88 3.99 5.43 15.81
CA GLN A 88 3.17 4.33 15.31
C GLN A 88 3.86 3.01 15.62
N GLU A 89 3.60 2.47 16.82
CA GLU A 89 4.31 1.28 17.33
C GLU A 89 4.14 0.04 16.41
N PHE A 90 3.00 -0.07 15.75
CA PHE A 90 2.70 -1.16 14.81
C PHE A 90 3.56 -1.15 13.53
N LYS A 91 4.29 -0.05 13.26
CA LYS A 91 5.25 0.06 12.14
C LYS A 91 6.71 -0.14 12.56
N LEU A 92 6.97 -0.36 13.84
CA LEU A 92 8.34 -0.54 14.33
C LEU A 92 8.96 -1.81 13.72
N GLY A 93 10.07 -1.63 13.01
CA GLY A 93 10.71 -2.69 12.20
C GLY A 93 10.71 -2.37 10.72
N GLY A 94 9.84 -1.45 10.28
CA GLY A 94 9.75 -1.04 8.88
C GLY A 94 9.05 -2.07 8.00
N ARG A 95 8.99 -1.76 6.69
CA ARG A 95 8.50 -2.69 5.68
C ARG A 95 9.44 -3.89 5.56
N SER A 96 8.87 -5.08 5.52
CA SER A 96 9.56 -6.34 5.36
C SER A 96 9.87 -6.60 3.89
N ILE A 97 10.96 -7.31 3.65
CA ILE A 97 11.27 -7.85 2.32
C ILE A 97 10.60 -9.21 2.22
N PHE A 98 9.77 -9.42 1.20
CA PHE A 98 9.13 -10.71 0.95
C PHE A 98 10.13 -11.71 0.39
N SER A 99 10.19 -12.90 0.98
CA SER A 99 11.01 -13.99 0.46
C SER A 99 10.32 -14.67 -0.74
N LYS A 100 11.09 -15.47 -1.50
CA LYS A 100 10.55 -16.26 -2.62
C LYS A 100 9.56 -17.31 -2.12
N GLU A 101 9.83 -17.93 -0.98
CA GLU A 101 8.98 -18.93 -0.33
C GLU A 101 7.65 -18.32 0.12
N PHE A 102 7.68 -17.09 0.62
CA PHE A 102 6.48 -16.35 0.98
C PHE A 102 5.60 -16.08 -0.25
N LYS A 103 6.20 -15.64 -1.37
CA LYS A 103 5.49 -15.47 -2.63
C LYS A 103 4.91 -16.79 -3.14
N ALA A 104 5.68 -17.88 -3.09
CA ALA A 104 5.22 -19.21 -3.48
C ALA A 104 4.02 -19.68 -2.64
N THR A 105 3.99 -19.35 -1.35
CA THR A 105 2.84 -19.63 -0.47
C THR A 105 1.57 -18.91 -0.94
N LEU A 106 1.69 -17.64 -1.31
CA LEU A 106 0.57 -16.87 -1.88
C LEU A 106 0.15 -17.40 -3.25
N MET A 107 1.11 -17.81 -4.09
CA MET A 107 0.84 -18.40 -5.41
C MET A 107 0.00 -19.67 -5.29
N LYS A 108 0.33 -20.55 -4.33
CA LYS A 108 -0.47 -21.75 -4.03
C LYS A 108 -1.86 -21.39 -3.54
N LYS A 109 -1.96 -20.45 -2.59
CA LYS A 109 -3.23 -20.02 -2.00
C LYS A 109 -4.20 -19.40 -3.02
N GLN A 110 -3.69 -18.61 -3.96
CA GLN A 110 -4.50 -17.94 -5.00
C GLN A 110 -4.48 -18.68 -6.34
N VAL A 111 -3.86 -19.86 -6.41
CA VAL A 111 -3.76 -20.68 -7.63
C VAL A 111 -3.20 -19.88 -8.82
N GLY A 112 -2.21 -19.03 -8.55
CA GLY A 112 -1.58 -18.14 -9.53
C GLY A 112 -2.52 -17.09 -10.14
N ARG A 113 -3.61 -16.73 -9.44
CA ARG A 113 -4.57 -15.72 -9.90
C ARG A 113 -4.36 -14.37 -9.23
N CYS A 114 -4.62 -13.30 -9.99
CA CYS A 114 -4.80 -11.98 -9.43
C CYS A 114 -6.06 -11.96 -8.56
N ALA A 115 -5.99 -11.41 -7.35
CA ALA A 115 -7.15 -11.39 -6.43
C ALA A 115 -8.33 -10.55 -6.95
N ILE A 116 -8.07 -9.56 -7.82
CA ILE A 116 -9.09 -8.61 -8.28
C ILE A 116 -9.73 -9.06 -9.60
N CYS A 117 -8.93 -9.26 -10.66
CA CYS A 117 -9.48 -9.68 -11.96
C CYS A 117 -9.65 -11.20 -12.10
N ASN A 118 -9.17 -11.98 -11.13
CA ASN A 118 -9.26 -13.45 -11.09
C ASN A 118 -8.57 -14.19 -12.27
N GLU A 119 -7.92 -13.48 -13.19
CA GLU A 119 -7.12 -14.11 -14.25
C GLU A 119 -5.88 -14.82 -13.68
N ARG A 120 -5.49 -15.93 -14.34
CA ARG A 120 -4.21 -16.62 -14.08
C ARG A 120 -3.06 -15.91 -14.78
N TYR A 121 -1.96 -15.79 -14.06
CA TYR A 121 -0.71 -15.21 -14.55
C TYR A 121 0.48 -16.06 -14.14
N ASP A 122 1.58 -15.94 -14.90
CA ASP A 122 2.88 -16.39 -14.43
C ASP A 122 3.31 -15.57 -13.20
N ASP A 123 4.10 -16.20 -12.32
CA ASP A 123 4.60 -15.61 -11.08
C ASP A 123 5.22 -14.21 -11.31
N LYS A 124 5.97 -14.03 -12.39
CA LYS A 124 6.65 -12.75 -12.71
C LYS A 124 5.70 -11.56 -12.92
N PHE A 125 4.43 -11.82 -13.25
CA PHE A 125 3.43 -10.77 -13.48
C PHE A 125 2.57 -10.48 -12.25
N LEU A 126 2.71 -11.27 -11.19
CA LEU A 126 2.01 -11.06 -9.93
C LEU A 126 2.92 -10.38 -8.90
N GLN A 127 2.38 -9.33 -8.28
CA GLN A 127 2.99 -8.56 -7.21
C GLN A 127 2.31 -8.92 -5.89
N ILE A 128 3.10 -9.00 -4.82
CA ILE A 128 2.55 -9.09 -3.47
C ILE A 128 2.16 -7.69 -3.04
N ASP A 129 0.93 -7.54 -2.59
CA ASP A 129 0.45 -6.33 -1.97
C ASP A 129 -0.30 -6.63 -0.66
N HIS A 130 -0.37 -5.64 0.23
CA HIS A 130 -1.09 -5.76 1.49
C HIS A 130 -2.60 -5.67 1.26
N ARG A 131 -3.38 -6.51 1.95
CA ARG A 131 -4.85 -6.40 1.94
C ARG A 131 -5.32 -5.11 2.60
N ILE A 132 -4.77 -4.80 3.76
CA ILE A 132 -4.93 -3.49 4.40
C ILE A 132 -3.62 -2.73 4.20
N PRO A 133 -3.63 -1.48 3.69
CA PRO A 133 -2.40 -0.76 3.43
C PRO A 133 -1.48 -0.73 4.65
N TYR A 134 -0.17 -0.83 4.38
CA TYR A 134 0.88 -0.77 5.40
C TYR A 134 0.71 0.44 6.34
N GLU A 135 0.15 1.53 5.83
CA GLU A 135 -0.09 2.75 6.56
C GLU A 135 -0.99 2.57 7.80
N PHE A 136 -1.87 1.56 7.78
CA PHE A 136 -2.84 1.25 8.83
C PHE A 136 -2.45 0.05 9.70
N MET A 137 -1.76 -0.95 9.14
CA MET A 137 -1.45 -2.20 9.86
C MET A 137 0.04 -2.50 10.02
N GLY A 138 0.93 -1.79 9.31
CA GLY A 138 2.35 -2.10 9.30
C GLY A 138 2.62 -3.51 8.77
N ASP A 139 3.75 -4.08 9.16
CA ASP A 139 4.07 -5.50 8.95
C ASP A 139 4.14 -6.23 10.28
N ASN A 140 3.49 -7.39 10.34
CA ASN A 140 3.73 -8.31 11.44
C ASN A 140 5.13 -8.93 11.28
N ARG A 141 5.86 -9.10 12.39
CA ARG A 141 7.20 -9.71 12.39
C ARG A 141 7.25 -11.07 11.69
N ALA A 142 6.16 -11.83 11.75
CA ALA A 142 6.08 -13.18 11.18
C ALA A 142 5.42 -13.26 9.80
N LEU A 143 5.10 -12.14 9.13
CA LEU A 143 4.41 -12.06 7.83
C LEU A 143 3.35 -13.14 7.61
N LYS A 144 2.09 -12.84 7.95
CA LYS A 144 1.01 -13.82 7.80
C LYS A 144 0.46 -13.77 6.37
N PRO A 145 0.42 -14.88 5.60
CA PRO A 145 -0.11 -14.88 4.22
C PRO A 145 -1.53 -14.32 4.09
N ASN A 146 -2.34 -14.39 5.15
CA ASN A 146 -3.70 -13.84 5.17
C ASN A 146 -3.76 -12.30 5.18
N ASP A 147 -2.66 -11.61 5.46
CA ASP A 147 -2.60 -10.13 5.42
C ASP A 147 -2.21 -9.61 4.02
N PHE A 148 -1.93 -10.51 3.07
CA PHE A 148 -1.42 -10.20 1.74
C PHE A 148 -2.25 -10.86 0.64
N MET A 149 -2.06 -10.36 -0.57
CA MET A 149 -2.69 -10.83 -1.79
C MET A 149 -1.77 -10.62 -2.99
N LEU A 150 -1.95 -11.44 -4.01
CA LEU A 150 -1.31 -11.32 -5.32
C LEU A 150 -2.18 -10.50 -6.26
N LEU A 151 -1.56 -9.54 -6.93
CA LEU A 151 -2.19 -8.65 -7.90
C LEU A 151 -1.37 -8.55 -9.17
N CYS A 152 -2.03 -8.52 -10.33
CA CYS A 152 -1.38 -8.03 -11.54
C CYS A 152 -1.15 -6.52 -11.42
N ALA A 153 -0.19 -5.99 -12.19
CA ALA A 153 0.23 -4.59 -12.10
C ALA A 153 -0.94 -3.60 -12.27
N GLU A 154 -1.87 -3.88 -13.18
CA GLU A 154 -3.04 -3.03 -13.42
C GLU A 154 -4.01 -3.02 -12.24
N CYS A 155 -4.31 -4.19 -11.68
CA CYS A 155 -5.19 -4.31 -10.53
C CYS A 155 -4.59 -3.70 -9.28
N ASN A 156 -3.26 -3.80 -9.13
CA ASN A 156 -2.54 -3.10 -8.06
C ASN A 156 -2.72 -1.59 -8.17
N ARG A 157 -2.54 -1.02 -9.37
CA ARG A 157 -2.78 0.40 -9.62
C ARG A 157 -4.24 0.84 -9.39
N LYS A 158 -5.21 -0.02 -9.73
CA LYS A 158 -6.64 0.22 -9.44
C LYS A 158 -6.88 0.26 -7.92
N LYS A 159 -6.30 -0.68 -7.17
CA LYS A 159 -6.35 -0.71 -5.69
C LYS A 159 -5.72 0.51 -5.07
N ASP A 160 -4.54 0.94 -5.54
CA ASP A 160 -3.88 2.17 -5.07
C ASP A 160 -4.76 3.40 -5.27
N ARG A 161 -5.30 3.59 -6.49
CA ARG A 161 -6.21 4.70 -6.78
C ARG A 161 -7.43 4.68 -5.86
N ALA A 162 -8.06 3.52 -5.68
CA ALA A 162 -9.22 3.39 -4.81
C ALA A 162 -8.88 3.67 -3.34
N THR A 163 -7.70 3.26 -2.91
CA THR A 163 -7.15 3.55 -1.57
C THR A 163 -7.02 5.05 -1.36
N GLU A 164 -6.47 5.77 -2.35
CA GLU A 164 -6.18 7.20 -2.28
C GLU A 164 -7.42 8.09 -2.35
N THR A 165 -8.36 7.80 -3.26
CA THR A 165 -9.49 8.69 -3.54
C THR A 165 -10.82 8.21 -2.96
N GLY A 166 -11.00 6.90 -2.81
CA GLY A 166 -12.25 6.29 -2.33
C GLY A 166 -12.19 5.89 -0.86
N CYS A 167 -11.41 4.85 -0.53
CA CYS A 167 -11.33 4.28 0.82
C CYS A 167 -10.81 5.29 1.85
N LYS A 168 -9.88 6.17 1.48
CA LYS A 168 -9.37 7.27 2.33
C LYS A 168 -10.49 8.11 2.94
N ASN A 169 -11.53 8.39 2.16
CA ASN A 169 -12.64 9.24 2.57
C ASN A 169 -13.85 8.45 3.10
N SER A 170 -13.78 7.11 3.09
CA SER A 170 -14.86 6.19 3.50
C SER A 170 -14.37 5.19 4.56
N CYS A 171 -14.10 3.94 4.19
CA CYS A 171 -13.80 2.87 5.16
C CYS A 171 -12.58 3.16 6.03
N PHE A 172 -11.53 3.82 5.51
CA PHE A 172 -10.36 4.19 6.33
C PHE A 172 -10.67 5.28 7.36
N LYS A 173 -11.65 6.15 7.09
CA LYS A 173 -12.08 7.18 8.04
C LYS A 173 -12.75 6.57 9.27
N SER A 174 -13.35 5.40 9.14
CA SER A 174 -13.96 4.67 10.28
C SER A 174 -12.93 4.25 11.33
N GLY A 175 -11.68 4.00 10.91
CA GLY A 175 -10.64 3.42 11.76
C GLY A 175 -10.91 1.97 12.20
N ASP A 176 -12.03 1.36 11.79
CA ASP A 176 -12.39 -0.01 12.18
C ASP A 176 -11.78 -1.04 11.22
N PRO A 177 -10.83 -1.89 11.69
CA PRO A 177 -10.24 -2.92 10.86
C PRO A 177 -11.27 -3.90 10.28
N LYS A 178 -12.41 -4.13 10.93
CA LYS A 178 -13.47 -5.02 10.40
C LYS A 178 -14.10 -4.44 9.14
N ILE A 179 -14.48 -3.16 9.18
CA ILE A 179 -15.03 -2.43 8.01
C ILE A 179 -13.99 -2.41 6.89
N ILE A 180 -12.74 -2.10 7.22
CA ILE A 180 -11.68 -2.05 6.21
C ILE A 180 -11.47 -3.43 5.54
N LYS A 181 -11.43 -4.50 6.34
CA LYS A 181 -11.29 -5.88 5.84
C LYS A 181 -12.47 -6.32 4.98
N SER A 182 -13.68 -5.81 5.23
CA SER A 182 -14.86 -6.12 4.42
C SER A 182 -14.98 -5.32 3.12
N CYS A 183 -13.99 -4.49 2.78
CA CYS A 183 -13.92 -3.81 1.49
C CYS A 183 -13.42 -4.75 0.38
N PHE A 184 -13.96 -4.63 -0.83
CA PHE A 184 -13.47 -5.35 -2.01
C PHE A 184 -11.97 -5.19 -2.22
N TRP A 185 -11.42 -4.00 -2.01
CA TRP A 185 -10.00 -3.75 -2.21
C TRP A 185 -9.10 -4.45 -1.19
N ALA A 186 -9.64 -4.92 -0.07
CA ALA A 186 -8.92 -5.69 0.94
C ALA A 186 -9.20 -7.20 0.85
N SER A 187 -10.44 -7.58 0.59
CA SER A 187 -10.88 -8.98 0.55
C SER A 187 -11.81 -9.24 -0.64
N PRO A 188 -11.31 -9.20 -1.90
CA PRO A 188 -12.15 -9.42 -3.09
C PRO A 188 -12.96 -10.72 -3.07
N GLU A 189 -12.47 -11.74 -2.36
CA GLU A 189 -13.14 -13.04 -2.21
C GLU A 189 -14.28 -13.04 -1.19
N ASN A 190 -14.31 -12.08 -0.26
CA ASN A 190 -15.28 -12.02 0.83
C ASN A 190 -15.44 -10.57 1.32
N TYR A 191 -16.18 -9.77 0.56
CA TYR A 191 -16.42 -8.36 0.85
C TYR A 191 -17.91 -8.05 0.90
N SER A 192 -18.25 -7.02 1.66
CA SER A 192 -19.61 -6.51 1.82
C SER A 192 -19.84 -5.17 1.14
N HIS A 193 -18.77 -4.47 0.73
CA HIS A 193 -18.86 -3.16 0.10
C HIS A 193 -17.64 -2.82 -0.76
N ILE A 194 -17.77 -1.78 -1.58
CA ILE A 194 -16.65 -1.08 -2.22
C ILE A 194 -16.66 0.35 -1.70
N CYS A 195 -15.63 0.75 -0.94
CA CYS A 195 -15.59 2.11 -0.36
C CYS A 195 -16.85 2.49 0.47
N MET A 196 -17.38 1.54 1.25
CA MET A 196 -18.64 1.61 2.00
C MET A 196 -19.93 1.70 1.17
N GLU A 197 -19.86 1.63 -0.16
CA GLU A 197 -21.03 1.48 -1.01
C GLU A 197 -21.41 0.00 -1.16
N PRO A 198 -22.70 -0.37 -1.14
CA PRO A 198 -23.18 -1.75 -1.19
C PRO A 198 -23.09 -2.34 -2.61
N ILE A 199 -21.88 -2.36 -3.17
CA ILE A 199 -21.61 -2.85 -4.51
C ILE A 199 -21.15 -4.31 -4.45
N ARG A 200 -21.61 -5.13 -5.40
CA ARG A 200 -21.02 -6.42 -5.75
C ARG A 200 -20.55 -6.35 -7.21
N ARG A 201 -19.35 -6.85 -7.41
CA ARG A 201 -18.57 -6.88 -8.64
C ARG A 201 -18.11 -8.32 -8.87
N ALA A 202 -18.37 -8.80 -10.07
CA ALA A 202 -17.77 -10.00 -10.62
C ALA A 202 -16.94 -9.59 -11.83
N GLU A 203 -15.69 -10.07 -11.91
CA GLU A 203 -14.85 -9.92 -13.10
C GLU A 203 -14.91 -11.22 -13.89
N ILE A 204 -15.24 -11.11 -15.18
CA ILE A 204 -15.33 -12.24 -16.10
C ILE A 204 -14.41 -11.95 -17.27
N VAL A 205 -13.54 -12.90 -17.59
CA VAL A 205 -12.58 -12.79 -18.67
C VAL A 205 -12.65 -14.08 -19.47
N TRP A 206 -12.84 -13.94 -20.77
CA TRP A 206 -12.77 -15.04 -21.74
C TRP A 206 -11.38 -15.03 -22.36
N LYS A 207 -10.63 -16.13 -22.22
CA LYS A 207 -9.26 -16.21 -22.72
C LYS A 207 -9.06 -17.47 -23.57
N GLY A 208 -8.29 -17.32 -24.65
CA GLY A 208 -7.99 -18.44 -25.54
C GLY A 208 -9.26 -18.96 -26.21
N GLU A 209 -9.59 -20.23 -26.01
CA GLU A 209 -10.75 -20.86 -26.66
C GLU A 209 -12.10 -20.27 -26.24
N GLU A 210 -12.19 -19.67 -25.05
CA GLU A 210 -13.41 -19.04 -24.54
C GLU A 210 -13.78 -17.77 -25.30
N VAL A 211 -12.85 -17.18 -26.07
CA VAL A 211 -13.10 -15.94 -26.85
C VAL A 211 -14.27 -16.13 -27.81
N LYS A 212 -14.44 -17.33 -28.39
CA LYS A 212 -15.59 -17.64 -29.25
C LYS A 212 -16.94 -17.48 -28.54
N ASP A 213 -16.98 -17.75 -27.23
CA ASP A 213 -18.19 -17.62 -26.43
C ASP A 213 -18.48 -16.14 -26.15
N TYR A 214 -17.44 -15.35 -25.91
CA TYR A 214 -17.55 -13.88 -25.82
C TYR A 214 -18.12 -13.30 -27.12
N ASP A 215 -17.55 -13.64 -28.27
CA ASP A 215 -17.98 -13.12 -29.58
C ASP A 215 -19.45 -13.47 -29.87
N LEU A 216 -19.88 -14.66 -29.46
CA LEU A 216 -21.28 -15.07 -29.58
C LEU A 216 -22.19 -14.26 -28.67
N LEU A 217 -21.79 -14.01 -27.43
CA LEU A 217 -22.54 -13.17 -26.49
C LEU A 217 -22.63 -11.73 -26.99
N GLU A 218 -21.56 -11.18 -27.56
CA GLU A 218 -21.51 -9.83 -28.12
C GLU A 218 -22.49 -9.69 -29.30
N LYS A 219 -22.49 -10.63 -30.25
CA LYS A 219 -23.47 -10.65 -31.35
C LYS A 219 -24.91 -10.70 -30.85
N LYS A 220 -25.18 -11.49 -29.82
CA LYS A 220 -26.52 -11.58 -29.21
C LYS A 220 -26.92 -10.28 -28.52
N ALA A 221 -26.00 -9.63 -27.82
CA ALA A 221 -26.22 -8.33 -27.18
C ALA A 221 -26.51 -7.23 -28.22
N GLN A 222 -25.77 -7.21 -29.34
CA GLN A 222 -25.99 -6.28 -30.44
C GLN A 222 -27.37 -6.49 -31.10
N ALA A 223 -27.78 -7.74 -31.31
CA ALA A 223 -29.09 -8.08 -31.87
C ALA A 223 -30.25 -7.58 -30.98
N THR A 224 -30.05 -7.52 -29.67
CA THR A 224 -31.03 -6.98 -28.71
C THR A 224 -30.79 -5.51 -28.36
N LYS A 225 -29.82 -4.84 -28.99
CA LYS A 225 -29.41 -3.44 -28.73
C LYS A 225 -29.05 -3.18 -27.26
N GLU A 226 -28.45 -4.15 -26.60
CA GLU A 226 -27.97 -4.07 -25.21
C GLU A 226 -26.44 -3.93 -25.15
N PHE A 227 -25.93 -3.27 -24.11
CA PHE A 227 -24.51 -3.40 -23.77
C PHE A 227 -24.24 -4.82 -23.27
N LEU A 228 -23.12 -5.40 -23.69
CA LEU A 228 -22.77 -6.79 -23.36
C LEU A 228 -22.84 -7.11 -21.85
N PRO A 229 -22.33 -6.27 -20.92
CA PRO A 229 -22.47 -6.54 -19.48
C PRO A 229 -23.94 -6.62 -19.01
N GLU A 230 -24.82 -5.79 -19.55
CA GLU A 230 -26.24 -5.81 -19.20
C GLU A 230 -26.94 -7.04 -19.78
N TYR A 231 -26.59 -7.41 -21.01
CA TYR A 231 -27.02 -8.67 -21.61
C TYR A 231 -26.62 -9.87 -20.74
N ILE A 232 -25.36 -9.94 -20.31
CA ILE A 232 -24.86 -11.02 -19.44
C ILE A 232 -25.60 -11.04 -18.11
N LYS A 233 -25.73 -9.89 -17.42
CA LYS A 233 -26.47 -9.80 -16.16
C LYS A 233 -27.90 -10.29 -16.31
N ARG A 234 -28.58 -9.91 -17.40
CA ARG A 234 -29.96 -10.34 -17.69
C ARG A 234 -30.05 -11.86 -17.86
N ARG A 235 -29.07 -12.48 -18.54
CA ARG A 235 -29.02 -13.94 -18.73
C ARG A 235 -28.68 -14.71 -17.45
N LEU A 236 -27.98 -14.07 -16.51
CA LEU A 236 -27.61 -14.63 -15.21
C LEU A 236 -28.64 -14.33 -14.12
N LYS A 237 -29.77 -13.67 -14.43
CA LYS A 237 -30.84 -13.48 -13.46
C LYS A 237 -31.31 -14.85 -12.98
N VAL A 238 -30.99 -15.16 -11.73
CA VAL A 238 -31.54 -16.31 -11.02
C VAL A 238 -32.98 -15.95 -10.71
N GLU A 239 -33.93 -16.68 -11.28
CA GLU A 239 -35.30 -16.65 -10.77
C GLU A 239 -35.25 -17.30 -9.38
N LEU A 240 -35.64 -16.52 -8.37
CA LEU A 240 -35.75 -16.97 -6.97
C LEU A 240 -37.08 -17.68 -6.76
#